data_AF-A0A8T2ANV0-F1
#
_entry.id   AF-A0A8T2ANV0-F1
#
_cell.length_a   1.000
_cell.length_b   1.000
_cell.length_c   1.000
_cell.angle_alpha   90.00
_cell.angle_beta   90.00
_cell.angle_gamma   90.00
#
_symmetry.space_group_name_H-M   'P 1'
#
loop_
_entity.id
_entity.type
_entity.pdbx_description
1 polymer ?
#
loop_
_entity_poly.entity_id
_entity_poly.type
_entity_poly.pdbx_seq_one_letter_code
_entity_poly.pdbx_strand_id
1 'polypeptide(L)'
;MYRCLRKVSVIRGKEEQEYSSKTVPVVLPFAKTLKLWEECESTEAFKRRPQYPHFSTSLKVPERWREWYAFAFMQTYLDVSEKFETLGKGLSRSELDEYKLTFLELDKSGFDVRSTLSEIDDLLLSVKDRQANMLNRRNKMVSRRQMNQAKNKP
;
A
#
# COMPACT_ATOMS: atom_id res chain seq x y z
N MET A 1 8.10 -32.74 -8.32
CA MET A 1 8.26 -33.13 -9.74
C MET A 1 6.88 -33.22 -10.37
N TYR A 2 6.52 -32.28 -11.25
CA TYR A 2 5.21 -32.23 -11.88
C TYR A 2 5.16 -33.17 -13.10
N ARG A 3 4.13 -34.02 -13.19
CA ARG A 3 3.90 -34.92 -14.33
C ARG A 3 2.91 -34.28 -15.31
N CYS A 4 3.40 -34.00 -16.51
CA CYS A 4 2.66 -33.60 -17.69
C CYS A 4 1.83 -34.78 -18.23
N LEU A 5 0.54 -34.56 -18.53
CA LEU A 5 -0.21 -35.39 -19.45
C LEU A 5 -0.99 -34.51 -20.43
N ARG A 6 -0.50 -34.48 -21.68
CA ARG A 6 -1.18 -33.96 -22.86
C ARG A 6 -2.33 -34.91 -23.23
N LYS A 7 -3.50 -34.35 -23.52
CA LYS A 7 -4.41 -34.90 -24.53
C LYS A 7 -4.83 -33.77 -25.45
N VAL A 8 -4.46 -33.90 -26.72
CA VAL A 8 -4.79 -32.99 -27.82
C VAL A 8 -6.12 -33.47 -28.40
N SER A 9 -7.10 -32.57 -28.48
CA SER A 9 -8.29 -32.72 -29.31
C SER A 9 -8.41 -31.45 -30.14
N VAL A 10 -8.14 -31.57 -31.44
CA VAL A 10 -8.36 -30.51 -32.43
C VAL A 10 -9.85 -30.52 -32.78
N ILE A 11 -10.56 -29.44 -32.50
CA ILE A 11 -11.83 -29.12 -33.17
C ILE A 11 -11.82 -27.62 -33.52
N ARG A 12 -12.12 -27.36 -34.79
CA ARG A 12 -12.09 -26.10 -35.53
C ARG A 12 -13.48 -25.46 -35.47
N GLY A 13 -13.59 -24.23 -34.99
CA GLY A 13 -14.82 -23.44 -35.08
C GLY A 13 -14.65 -22.10 -34.36
N LYS A 14 -14.84 -21.00 -35.09
CA LYS A 14 -14.73 -19.62 -34.62
C LYS A 14 -15.97 -19.24 -33.83
N GLU A 15 -15.79 -18.57 -32.69
CA GLU A 15 -16.76 -17.62 -32.14
C GLU A 15 -16.02 -16.59 -31.29
N GLU A 16 -16.31 -15.32 -31.58
CA GLU A 16 -15.79 -14.15 -30.89
C GLU A 16 -16.47 -13.98 -29.53
N GLN A 17 -15.70 -13.47 -28.57
CA GLN A 17 -16.07 -12.52 -27.51
C GLN A 17 -15.63 -12.93 -26.10
N GLU A 18 -15.21 -11.88 -25.40
CA GLU A 18 -14.79 -11.78 -24.02
C GLU A 18 -13.33 -12.20 -23.72
N TYR A 19 -12.43 -11.22 -23.83
CA TYR A 19 -11.14 -11.24 -23.16
C TYR A 19 -11.38 -11.12 -21.64
N SER A 20 -11.87 -12.21 -21.05
CA SER A 20 -11.85 -12.41 -19.61
C SER A 20 -10.39 -12.63 -19.24
N SER A 21 -9.76 -11.59 -18.69
CA SER A 21 -8.46 -11.67 -18.04
C SER A 21 -8.48 -12.89 -17.12
N LYS A 22 -7.83 -13.97 -17.52
CA LYS A 22 -7.73 -15.21 -16.74
C LYS A 22 -6.96 -14.92 -15.47
N THR A 23 -7.66 -14.44 -14.45
CA THR A 23 -7.15 -14.36 -13.09
C THR A 23 -6.98 -15.80 -12.63
N VAL A 24 -5.73 -16.19 -12.40
CA VAL A 24 -5.46 -17.45 -11.72
C VAL A 24 -6.19 -17.34 -10.37
N PRO A 25 -7.10 -18.26 -10.03
CA PRO A 25 -7.84 -18.17 -8.78
C PRO A 25 -6.84 -18.14 -7.63
N VAL A 26 -6.83 -17.04 -6.87
CA VAL A 26 -5.98 -16.89 -5.69
C VAL A 26 -6.47 -17.90 -4.65
N VAL A 27 -5.69 -18.95 -4.43
CA VAL A 27 -6.01 -19.98 -3.44
C VAL A 27 -5.64 -19.46 -2.07
N LEU A 28 -6.65 -19.23 -1.23
CA LEU A 28 -6.45 -18.77 0.14
C LEU A 28 -5.98 -19.91 1.06
N PRO A 29 -5.09 -19.63 2.04
CA PRO A 29 -4.62 -20.64 3.00
C PRO A 29 -5.61 -20.92 4.15
N PHE A 30 -6.87 -20.47 4.00
CA PHE A 30 -7.98 -20.61 4.93
C PHE A 30 -9.30 -20.54 4.15
N ALA A 31 -10.37 -21.09 4.73
CA ALA A 31 -11.73 -20.86 4.25
C ALA A 31 -12.28 -19.55 4.84
N LYS A 32 -12.97 -18.74 4.04
CA LYS A 32 -13.71 -17.58 4.55
C LYS A 32 -15.00 -18.06 5.24
N THR A 33 -15.04 -18.03 6.56
CA THR A 33 -16.18 -18.41 7.41
C THR A 33 -16.74 -17.22 8.20
N LEU A 34 -15.98 -16.14 8.37
CA LEU A 34 -16.41 -14.92 9.05
C LEU A 34 -17.41 -14.15 8.18
N LYS A 35 -18.59 -13.85 8.74
CA LYS A 35 -19.58 -12.96 8.13
C LYS A 35 -19.04 -11.55 7.86
N LEU A 36 -18.04 -11.13 8.64
CA LEU A 36 -17.38 -9.83 8.50
C LEU A 36 -16.73 -9.63 7.13
N TRP A 37 -16.40 -10.69 6.39
CA TRP A 37 -15.89 -10.56 5.01
C TRP A 37 -16.92 -9.91 4.09
N GLU A 38 -18.19 -10.29 4.21
CA GLU A 38 -19.28 -9.72 3.39
C GLU A 38 -19.44 -8.22 3.69
N GLU A 39 -19.40 -7.85 4.98
CA GLU A 39 -19.45 -6.45 5.41
C GLU A 39 -18.25 -5.66 4.85
N CYS A 40 -17.04 -6.20 4.97
CA CYS A 40 -15.81 -5.59 4.49
C CYS A 40 -15.81 -5.39 2.96
N GLU A 41 -16.19 -6.42 2.21
CA GLU A 41 -16.26 -6.40 0.74
C GLU A 41 -17.40 -5.50 0.22
N SER A 42 -18.41 -5.24 1.04
CA SER A 42 -19.51 -4.32 0.73
C SER A 42 -19.16 -2.84 0.91
N THR A 43 -18.04 -2.52 1.57
CA THR A 43 -17.61 -1.13 1.81
C THR A 43 -17.28 -0.41 0.50
N GLU A 44 -17.54 0.90 0.45
CA GLU A 44 -17.20 1.72 -0.72
C GLU A 44 -15.68 1.81 -0.94
N ALA A 45 -14.88 1.75 0.13
CA ALA A 45 -13.42 1.68 0.03
C ALA A 45 -12.97 0.41 -0.72
N PHE A 46 -13.53 -0.75 -0.36
CA PHE A 46 -13.21 -2.00 -1.05
C PHE A 46 -13.71 -2.00 -2.49
N LYS A 47 -14.96 -1.59 -2.75
CA LYS A 47 -15.52 -1.54 -4.12
C LYS A 47 -14.71 -0.63 -5.05
N ARG A 48 -14.21 0.48 -4.53
CA ARG A 48 -13.42 1.46 -5.28
C ARG A 48 -12.04 0.93 -5.66
N ARG A 49 -11.40 0.13 -4.79
CA ARG A 49 -10.13 -0.55 -5.06
C ARG A 49 -10.15 -1.98 -4.53
N PRO A 50 -10.77 -2.93 -5.25
CA PRO A 50 -10.82 -4.32 -4.82
C PRO A 50 -9.41 -4.91 -4.74
N GLN A 51 -9.11 -5.60 -3.63
CA GLN A 51 -7.85 -6.28 -3.42
C GLN A 51 -8.09 -7.77 -3.17
N TYR A 52 -7.23 -8.60 -3.77
CA TYR A 52 -7.29 -10.07 -3.64
C TYR A 52 -5.92 -10.64 -3.23
N PRO A 53 -5.41 -10.25 -2.04
CA PRO A 53 -4.11 -10.69 -1.56
C PRO A 53 -4.09 -12.20 -1.31
N HIS A 54 -2.92 -12.82 -1.51
CA HIS A 54 -2.77 -14.26 -1.34
C HIS A 54 -2.64 -14.70 0.14
N PHE A 55 -2.36 -13.77 1.06
CA PHE A 55 -2.24 -14.00 2.50
C PHE A 55 -1.28 -15.15 2.89
N SER A 56 -0.16 -15.29 2.18
CA SER A 56 0.77 -16.41 2.43
C SER A 56 1.44 -16.27 3.79
N THR A 57 1.55 -15.04 4.29
CA THR A 57 2.02 -14.70 5.63
C THR A 57 1.16 -15.32 6.74
N SER A 58 -0.15 -15.53 6.51
CA SER A 58 -1.04 -16.22 7.46
C SER A 58 -0.61 -17.66 7.73
N LEU A 59 0.16 -18.31 6.86
CA LEU A 59 0.69 -19.66 7.13
C LEU A 59 1.64 -19.70 8.34
N LYS A 60 2.15 -18.54 8.79
CA LYS A 60 3.02 -18.42 9.97
C LYS A 60 2.25 -18.49 11.29
N VAL A 61 0.92 -18.40 11.26
CA VAL A 61 0.05 -18.51 12.45
C VAL A 61 -0.73 -19.82 12.44
N PRO A 62 -1.20 -20.33 13.60
CA PRO A 62 -1.97 -21.56 13.66
C PRO A 62 -3.24 -21.45 12.81
N GLU A 63 -3.68 -22.58 12.23
CA GLU A 63 -4.79 -22.63 11.28
C GLU A 63 -6.06 -21.90 11.75
N ARG A 64 -6.44 -22.11 13.03
CA ARG A 64 -7.60 -21.45 13.67
C ARG A 64 -7.54 -19.91 13.63
N TRP A 65 -6.36 -19.33 13.53
CA TRP A 65 -6.16 -17.87 13.53
C TRP A 65 -5.96 -17.28 12.14
N ARG A 66 -5.77 -18.10 11.10
CA ARG A 66 -5.38 -17.61 9.76
C ARG A 66 -6.40 -16.68 9.15
N GLU A 67 -7.68 -17.02 9.29
CA GLU A 67 -8.76 -16.22 8.76
C GLU A 67 -8.83 -14.86 9.46
N TRP A 68 -8.83 -14.86 10.80
CA TRP A 68 -8.82 -13.62 11.59
C TRP A 68 -7.59 -12.76 11.29
N TYR A 69 -6.43 -13.37 11.13
CA TYR A 69 -5.19 -12.68 10.77
C TYR A 69 -5.30 -12.03 9.39
N ALA A 70 -5.80 -12.76 8.39
CA ALA A 70 -6.02 -12.22 7.06
C ALA A 70 -7.08 -11.09 7.04
N PHE A 71 -8.16 -11.25 7.80
CA PHE A 71 -9.18 -10.23 7.96
C PHE A 71 -8.61 -8.94 8.55
N ALA A 72 -7.77 -9.04 9.59
CA ALA A 72 -7.11 -7.89 10.18
C ALA A 72 -6.25 -7.12 9.16
N PHE A 73 -5.53 -7.83 8.27
CA PHE A 73 -4.76 -7.21 7.20
C PHE A 73 -5.65 -6.49 6.18
N MET A 74 -6.77 -7.10 5.78
CA MET A 74 -7.72 -6.46 4.87
C MET A 74 -8.32 -5.18 5.48
N GLN A 75 -8.79 -5.25 6.73
CA GLN A 75 -9.31 -4.08 7.43
C GLN A 75 -8.25 -2.99 7.56
N THR A 76 -7.02 -3.36 7.93
CA THR A 76 -5.89 -2.42 8.00
C THR A 76 -5.68 -1.73 6.66
N TYR A 77 -5.68 -2.47 5.54
CA TYR A 77 -5.52 -1.90 4.21
C TYR A 77 -6.61 -0.86 3.89
N LEU A 78 -7.87 -1.15 4.18
CA LEU A 78 -8.97 -0.22 3.92
C LEU A 78 -8.81 1.06 4.74
N ASP A 79 -8.58 0.92 6.05
CA ASP A 79 -8.47 2.04 6.97
C ASP A 79 -7.28 2.96 6.61
N VAL A 80 -6.10 2.39 6.34
CA VAL A 80 -4.91 3.18 6.02
C VAL A 80 -4.98 3.76 4.61
N SER A 81 -5.59 3.07 3.64
CA SER A 81 -5.76 3.61 2.29
C SER A 81 -6.71 4.81 2.30
N GLU A 82 -7.84 4.72 2.99
CA GLU A 82 -8.81 5.82 3.08
C GLU A 82 -8.22 7.04 3.79
N LYS A 83 -7.52 6.84 4.91
CA LYS A 83 -6.84 7.93 5.62
C LYS A 83 -5.74 8.55 4.78
N PHE A 84 -4.95 7.74 4.08
CA PHE A 84 -3.86 8.24 3.23
C PHE A 84 -4.40 9.07 2.06
N GLU A 85 -5.46 8.62 1.39
CA GLU A 85 -6.10 9.38 0.31
C GLU A 85 -6.69 10.71 0.80
N THR A 86 -7.21 10.74 2.03
CA THR A 86 -7.76 11.96 2.64
C THR A 86 -6.67 12.93 3.08
N LEU A 87 -5.59 12.44 3.68
CA LEU A 87 -4.62 13.25 4.40
C LEU A 87 -3.27 13.40 3.71
N GLY A 88 -2.93 12.61 2.69
CA GLY A 88 -1.55 12.35 2.25
C GLY A 88 -0.61 13.56 2.23
N LYS A 89 -1.06 14.70 1.66
CA LYS A 89 -0.26 15.94 1.58
C LYS A 89 -0.07 16.68 2.90
N GLY A 90 -0.91 16.43 3.90
CA GLY A 90 -0.89 17.01 5.24
C GLY A 90 -0.16 16.16 6.29
N LEU A 91 0.22 14.92 5.95
CA LEU A 91 0.95 14.04 6.85
C LEU A 91 2.38 14.57 7.11
N SER A 92 2.82 14.43 8.36
CA SER A 92 4.20 14.69 8.77
C SER A 92 5.15 13.62 8.25
N ARG A 93 6.47 13.89 8.38
CA ARG A 93 7.51 12.93 8.00
C ARG A 93 7.36 11.59 8.71
N SER A 94 7.16 11.62 10.03
CA SER A 94 7.06 10.40 10.85
C SER A 94 5.81 9.60 10.51
N GLU A 95 4.69 10.27 10.25
CA GLU A 95 3.46 9.60 9.81
C GLU A 95 3.70 8.93 8.45
N LEU A 96 4.25 9.63 7.46
CA LEU A 96 4.56 9.03 6.16
C LEU A 96 5.50 7.82 6.27
N ASP A 97 6.50 7.86 7.14
CA ASP A 97 7.39 6.72 7.40
C ASP A 97 6.62 5.54 8.03
N GLU A 98 5.67 5.79 8.95
CA GLU A 98 4.79 4.76 9.53
C GLU A 98 3.82 4.14 8.51
N TYR A 99 3.19 4.96 7.67
CA TYR A 99 2.35 4.50 6.55
C TYR A 99 3.18 3.63 5.60
N LYS A 100 4.41 4.04 5.27
CA LYS A 100 5.31 3.26 4.43
C LYS A 100 5.59 1.88 5.01
N LEU A 101 5.92 1.80 6.30
CA LEU A 101 6.16 0.52 6.98
C LEU A 101 4.92 -0.38 6.93
N THR A 102 3.74 0.20 7.16
CA THR A 102 2.47 -0.53 7.14
C THR A 102 2.17 -1.09 5.74
N PHE A 103 2.29 -0.27 4.69
CA PHE A 103 2.09 -0.74 3.32
C PHE A 103 3.12 -1.79 2.88
N LEU A 104 4.37 -1.69 3.33
CA LEU A 104 5.37 -2.73 3.07
C LEU A 104 5.02 -4.07 3.73
N GLU A 105 4.34 -4.07 4.88
CA GLU A 105 3.87 -5.31 5.52
C GLU A 105 2.64 -5.90 4.79
N LEU A 106 1.77 -5.03 4.29
CA LEU A 106 0.65 -5.42 3.42
C LEU A 106 1.17 -6.03 2.10
N ASP A 107 2.19 -5.44 1.47
CA ASP A 107 2.81 -5.96 0.24
C ASP A 107 3.30 -7.41 0.40
N LYS A 108 3.98 -7.71 1.52
CA LYS A 108 4.44 -9.08 1.84
C LYS A 108 3.30 -10.10 1.93
N SER A 109 2.09 -9.63 2.25
CA SER A 109 0.89 -10.46 2.35
C SER A 109 0.12 -10.56 1.03
N GLY A 110 0.61 -9.89 -0.01
CA GLY A 110 0.10 -9.99 -1.38
C GLY A 110 -0.81 -8.85 -1.82
N PHE A 111 -0.88 -7.74 -1.07
CA PHE A 111 -1.66 -6.57 -1.46
C PHE A 111 -0.93 -5.79 -2.56
N ASP A 112 -1.66 -5.30 -3.57
CA ASP A 112 -1.09 -4.40 -4.57
C ASP A 112 -1.05 -2.96 -4.05
N VAL A 113 0.11 -2.58 -3.52
CA VAL A 113 0.36 -1.28 -2.89
C VAL A 113 1.47 -0.48 -3.57
N ARG A 114 1.97 -0.95 -4.72
CA ARG A 114 3.15 -0.38 -5.38
C ARG A 114 2.98 1.10 -5.71
N SER A 115 1.80 1.47 -6.23
CA SER A 115 1.49 2.87 -6.54
C SER A 115 1.48 3.74 -5.29
N THR A 116 0.89 3.24 -4.20
CA THR A 116 0.80 3.96 -2.93
C THR A 116 2.18 4.16 -2.31
N LEU A 117 3.04 3.13 -2.34
CA LEU A 117 4.42 3.23 -1.87
C LEU A 117 5.22 4.28 -2.65
N SER A 118 5.04 4.35 -3.97
CA SER A 118 5.67 5.39 -4.81
C SER A 118 5.20 6.79 -4.43
N GLU A 119 3.89 6.97 -4.21
CA GLU A 119 3.33 8.25 -3.80
C GLU A 119 3.87 8.70 -2.42
N ILE A 120 3.99 7.76 -1.48
CA ILE A 120 4.61 8.04 -0.17
C ILE A 120 6.06 8.49 -0.36
N ASP A 121 6.84 7.83 -1.22
CA ASP A 121 8.22 8.22 -1.49
C ASP A 121 8.33 9.65 -2.06
N ASP A 122 7.44 10.02 -2.98
CA ASP A 122 7.38 11.37 -3.54
C ASP A 122 7.02 12.42 -2.46
N LEU A 123 6.08 12.10 -1.57
CA LEU A 123 5.70 12.97 -0.46
C LEU A 123 6.86 13.13 0.54
N LEU A 124 7.58 12.05 0.86
CA LEU A 124 8.76 12.08 1.73
C LEU A 124 9.88 12.97 1.17
N LEU A 125 10.08 12.95 -0.16
CA LEU A 125 11.01 13.84 -0.85
C LEU A 125 10.57 15.31 -0.74
N SER A 126 9.29 15.59 -1.01
CA SER A 126 8.73 16.94 -0.88
C SER A 126 8.88 17.51 0.54
N VAL A 127 8.66 16.69 1.59
CA VAL A 127 8.87 17.11 2.98
C VAL A 127 10.33 17.46 3.24
N LYS A 128 11.27 16.63 2.75
CA LYS A 128 12.71 16.87 2.90
C LYS A 128 13.14 18.17 2.23
N ASP A 129 12.65 18.45 1.02
CA ASP A 129 12.97 19.67 0.28
C ASP A 129 12.43 20.91 0.99
N ARG A 130 11.21 20.85 1.52
CA ARG A 130 10.64 21.94 2.33
C ARG A 130 11.48 22.21 3.58
N GLN A 131 11.91 21.17 4.29
CA GLN A 131 12.76 21.31 5.47
C GLN A 131 14.13 21.92 5.11
N ALA A 132 14.77 21.45 4.04
CA ALA A 132 16.04 21.99 3.56
C ALA A 132 15.93 23.48 3.17
N ASN A 133 14.85 23.85 2.47
CA ASN A 133 14.57 25.23 2.09
C ASN A 133 14.36 26.15 3.30
N MET A 134 13.60 25.68 4.30
CA MET A 134 13.39 26.40 5.55
C MET A 134 14.70 26.60 6.32
N LEU A 135 15.54 25.58 6.41
CA LEU A 135 16.85 25.67 7.05
C LEU A 135 17.78 26.66 6.33
N ASN A 136 17.82 26.61 5.00
CA ASN A 136 18.61 27.54 4.19
C ASN A 136 18.16 29.00 4.39
N ARG A 137 16.84 29.25 4.40
CA ARG A 137 16.28 30.58 4.70
C ARG A 137 16.67 31.05 6.10
N ARG A 138 16.60 30.17 7.10
CA ARG A 138 17.01 30.48 8.48
C ARG A 138 18.49 30.85 8.56
N ASN A 139 19.37 30.07 7.91
CA ASN A 139 20.81 30.34 7.90
C ASN A 139 21.13 31.68 7.25
N LYS A 140 20.51 32.00 6.11
CA LYS A 140 20.67 33.32 5.46
C LYS A 140 20.25 34.49 6.36
N MET A 141 19.16 34.33 7.11
CA MET A 141 18.71 35.34 8.07
C MET A 141 19.71 35.53 9.22
N VAL A 142 20.27 34.45 9.76
CA VAL A 142 21.30 34.50 10.81
C VAL A 142 22.56 35.20 10.31
N SER A 143 23.07 34.84 9.13
CA SER A 143 24.25 35.49 8.55
C SER A 143 24.03 36.98 8.29
N ARG A 144 22.85 37.38 7.80
CA ARG A 144 22.50 38.80 7.62
C ARG A 144 22.49 39.56 8.94
N ARG A 145 21.92 38.98 10.01
CA ARG A 145 21.92 39.59 11.35
C ARG A 145 23.33 39.80 11.90
N GLN A 146 24.20 38.80 11.74
CA GLN A 146 25.60 38.88 12.17
C GLN A 146 26.38 39.96 11.41
N MET A 147 26.22 40.03 10.07
CA MET A 147 26.86 41.08 9.26
C MET A 147 26.41 42.49 9.67
N ASN A 148 25.11 42.67 9.96
CA ASN A 148 24.59 43.97 10.38
C ASN A 148 25.09 44.37 11.78
N GLN A 149 25.22 43.41 12.71
CA GLN A 149 25.80 43.68 14.03
C GLN A 149 27.30 44.01 13.96
N ALA A 150 28.06 43.34 13.08
CA ALA A 150 29.48 43.63 12.88
C ALA A 150 29.74 45.03 12.32
N LYS A 151 28.82 45.56 11.49
CA LYS A 151 28.91 46.92 10.92
C LYS A 151 28.55 48.04 11.90
N ASN A 152 27.83 47.73 12.97
CA ASN A 152 27.36 48.71 13.96
C ASN A 152 28.17 48.68 15.28
N LYS A 153 29.34 48.03 15.29
CA LYS A 153 30.23 48.01 16.45
C LYS A 153 31.19 49.22 16.35
N PRO A 154 31.20 50.13 17.34
CA PRO A 154 32.01 51.35 17.31
C PRO A 154 33.51 51.06 17.37
#